data_AF-A0A6H5H957-F1
#
_entry.id   AF-A0A6H5H957-F1
#
_cell.length_a   1.000
_cell.length_b   1.000
_cell.length_c   1.000
_cell.angle_alpha   90.00
_cell.angle_beta   90.00
_cell.angle_gamma   90.00
#
_symmetry.space_group_name_H-M   'P 1'
#
loop_
_entity.id
_entity.type
_entity.pdbx_description
1 polymer ?
#
loop_
_entity_poly.entity_id
_entity_poly.type
_entity_poly.pdbx_seq_one_letter_code
_entity_poly.pdbx_strand_id
1 'polypeptide(L)'
;MGRKKIDFKSDEDEEHEVGRKYVKLPPFWRNRPDLWFAQVEANFDLAGITKDIIRYNNVIGQLDQDVMEHVSDIISKPPAFDLYPNLKARIIDIFAESEERKLRKLLVEAELGDQRPSQLLRKMKDLAAGRVSDEVLRSLWLQRLPVNVQSVLAVTSEPLDKAAVLADKILDVHCQPVSSISSVGNNSNDLDRLVSSIDALSARIELLERNSRRSRYPSRPQHSRDSSADGDVSTDKKTSDPRLCWWHRKFGDQAKCCKQSCPKYSSKFSKN
;
A
#
# COMPACT_ATOMS: atom_id res chain seq x y z
N MET A 1 -31.33 30.24 92.42
CA MET A 1 -31.62 29.00 91.65
C MET A 1 -32.71 29.28 90.64
N GLY A 2 -32.62 28.78 89.39
CA GLY A 2 -33.81 28.75 88.52
C GLY A 2 -33.64 28.88 87.01
N ARG A 3 -32.53 28.38 86.42
CA ARG A 3 -32.37 27.85 85.06
C ARG A 3 -33.12 28.53 83.89
N LYS A 4 -32.36 29.30 83.10
CA LYS A 4 -32.65 29.64 81.70
C LYS A 4 -32.87 28.35 80.89
N LYS A 5 -34.02 28.24 80.21
CA LYS A 5 -34.23 27.26 79.13
C LYS A 5 -33.35 27.68 77.96
N ILE A 6 -32.36 26.87 77.65
CA ILE A 6 -31.52 26.99 76.46
C ILE A 6 -32.18 26.07 75.44
N ASP A 7 -32.68 26.66 74.35
CA ASP A 7 -33.17 25.94 73.18
C ASP A 7 -31.98 25.21 72.54
N PHE A 8 -31.91 23.89 72.72
CA PHE A 8 -31.09 23.01 71.90
C PHE A 8 -31.96 22.53 70.75
N LYS A 9 -31.92 23.27 69.64
CA LYS A 9 -32.34 22.78 68.34
C LYS A 9 -31.16 21.97 67.82
N SER A 10 -31.29 20.65 67.87
CA SER A 10 -30.32 19.73 67.28
C SER A 10 -30.50 19.77 65.77
N ASP A 11 -29.62 20.54 65.11
CA ASP A 11 -29.38 20.50 63.67
C ASP A 11 -28.48 19.29 63.37
N GLU A 12 -29.05 18.08 63.37
CA GLU A 12 -28.41 16.90 62.80
C GLU A 12 -29.50 16.11 62.09
N ASP A 13 -29.60 16.32 60.78
CA ASP A 13 -30.01 15.34 59.75
C ASP A 13 -30.06 16.06 58.38
N GLU A 14 -28.95 16.67 57.96
CA GLU A 14 -28.69 16.84 56.53
C GLU A 14 -28.05 15.53 56.04
N GLU A 15 -28.90 14.52 55.85
CA GLU A 15 -28.59 13.42 54.94
C GLU A 15 -28.32 14.03 53.57
N HIS A 16 -27.05 14.29 53.27
CA HIS A 16 -26.60 14.58 51.91
C HIS A 16 -26.94 13.37 51.06
N GLU A 17 -28.09 13.45 50.41
CA GLU A 17 -28.51 12.61 49.31
C GLU A 17 -27.50 12.79 48.18
N VAL A 18 -26.40 12.01 48.24
CA VAL A 18 -25.41 11.95 47.17
C VAL A 18 -26.09 11.17 46.04
N GLY A 19 -26.90 11.88 45.25
CA GLY A 19 -27.41 11.37 43.98
C GLY A 19 -26.23 10.73 43.24
N ARG A 20 -26.34 9.44 42.91
CA ARG A 20 -25.29 8.69 42.22
C ARG A 20 -24.96 9.39 40.91
N LYS A 21 -23.89 10.19 40.90
CA LYS A 21 -23.38 10.86 39.72
C LYS A 21 -22.67 9.83 38.85
N TYR A 22 -23.41 9.27 37.89
CA TYR A 22 -22.85 8.47 36.82
C TYR A 22 -22.52 9.38 35.64
N VAL A 23 -21.29 9.29 35.16
CA VAL A 23 -20.84 10.00 33.96
C VAL A 23 -20.75 8.98 32.85
N LYS A 24 -21.32 9.31 31.70
CA LYS A 24 -21.14 8.49 30.50
C LYS A 24 -19.70 8.61 30.03
N LEU A 25 -18.90 7.59 30.31
CA LEU A 25 -17.50 7.55 29.91
C LEU A 25 -17.36 7.04 28.47
N PRO A 26 -16.30 7.46 27.76
CA PRO A 26 -15.96 6.88 26.46
C PRO A 26 -15.49 5.42 26.61
N PRO A 27 -15.59 4.59 25.56
CA PRO A 27 -15.07 3.22 25.57
C PRO A 27 -13.56 3.20 25.87
N PHE A 28 -13.11 2.19 26.59
CA PHE A 28 -11.72 2.07 27.04
C PHE A 28 -10.73 1.90 25.88
N TRP A 29 -9.60 2.63 25.94
CA TRP A 29 -8.55 2.58 24.91
C TRP A 29 -7.35 1.74 25.35
N ARG A 30 -7.29 0.48 24.92
CA ARG A 30 -6.19 -0.45 25.24
C ARG A 30 -4.81 0.05 24.76
N ASN A 31 -4.73 0.73 23.62
CA ASN A 31 -3.45 1.18 23.04
C ASN A 31 -2.87 2.44 23.74
N ARG A 32 -3.72 3.25 24.38
CA ARG A 32 -3.35 4.53 25.02
C ARG A 32 -4.21 4.76 26.27
N PRO A 33 -4.05 3.92 27.31
CA PRO A 33 -4.83 4.07 28.54
C PRO A 33 -4.59 5.43 29.22
N ASP A 34 -3.38 5.98 29.12
CA ASP A 34 -3.03 7.30 29.68
C ASP A 34 -3.93 8.43 29.17
N LEU A 35 -4.17 8.46 27.85
CA LEU A 35 -4.99 9.49 27.22
C LEU A 35 -6.47 9.30 27.54
N TRP A 36 -6.92 8.04 27.63
CA TRP A 36 -8.29 7.73 28.04
C TRP A 36 -8.55 8.20 29.47
N PHE A 37 -7.64 7.92 30.41
CA PHE A 37 -7.76 8.41 31.78
C PHE A 37 -7.75 9.94 31.86
N ALA A 38 -6.90 10.62 31.08
CA ALA A 38 -6.90 12.09 31.02
C ALA A 38 -8.26 12.64 30.56
N GLN A 39 -8.90 12.00 29.59
CA GLN A 39 -10.24 12.38 29.13
C GLN A 39 -11.32 12.09 30.18
N VAL A 40 -11.25 10.93 30.83
CA VAL A 40 -12.17 10.54 31.91
C VAL A 40 -12.06 11.48 33.10
N GLU A 41 -10.85 11.90 33.48
CA GLU A 41 -10.61 12.84 34.57
C GLU A 41 -11.19 14.22 34.27
N ALA A 42 -11.00 14.73 33.04
CA ALA A 42 -11.65 15.96 32.60
C ALA A 42 -13.19 15.87 32.71
N ASN A 43 -13.78 14.71 32.36
CA ASN A 43 -15.21 14.50 32.51
C ASN A 43 -15.66 14.43 33.98
N PHE A 44 -14.84 13.84 34.86
CA PHE A 44 -15.11 13.84 36.31
C PHE A 44 -15.07 15.26 36.88
N ASP A 45 -14.12 16.08 36.46
CA ASP A 45 -14.01 17.46 36.89
C ASP A 45 -15.21 18.29 36.41
N LEU A 46 -15.64 18.11 35.15
CA LEU A 46 -16.85 18.74 34.60
C LEU A 46 -18.13 18.33 35.34
N ALA A 47 -18.22 17.06 35.79
CA ALA A 47 -19.36 16.55 36.55
C ALA A 47 -19.29 16.90 38.06
N GLY A 48 -18.20 17.53 38.51
CA GLY A 48 -17.95 17.83 39.92
C GLY A 48 -17.81 16.57 40.77
N ILE A 49 -17.19 15.51 40.23
CA ILE A 49 -16.91 14.26 40.94
C ILE A 49 -15.52 14.35 41.57
N THR A 50 -15.51 14.61 42.88
CA THR A 50 -14.28 14.71 43.69
C THR A 50 -14.04 13.47 44.54
N LYS A 51 -15.08 12.67 44.82
CA LYS A 51 -14.97 11.47 45.67
C LYS A 51 -14.32 10.33 44.91
N ASP A 52 -13.24 9.80 45.49
CA ASP A 52 -12.43 8.70 44.95
C ASP A 52 -13.26 7.45 44.60
N ILE A 53 -14.14 7.04 45.53
CA ILE A 53 -15.04 5.89 45.35
C ILE A 53 -16.01 6.05 44.16
N ILE A 54 -16.45 7.28 43.88
CA ILE A 54 -17.34 7.54 42.75
C ILE A 54 -16.56 7.41 41.44
N ARG A 55 -15.31 7.91 41.38
CA ARG A 55 -14.43 7.76 40.22
C ARG A 55 -14.13 6.28 39.95
N TYR A 56 -13.78 5.53 40.99
CA TYR A 56 -13.55 4.09 40.94
C TYR A 56 -14.76 3.33 40.37
N ASN A 57 -15.95 3.57 40.92
CA ASN A 57 -17.17 2.89 40.46
C ASN A 57 -17.54 3.25 39.01
N ASN A 58 -17.34 4.50 38.59
CA ASN A 58 -17.58 4.91 37.20
C ASN A 58 -16.59 4.23 36.24
N VAL A 59 -15.31 4.13 36.62
CA VAL A 59 -14.31 3.44 35.79
C VAL A 59 -14.62 1.96 35.68
N ILE A 60 -14.89 1.26 36.78
CA ILE A 60 -15.23 -0.18 36.74
C ILE A 60 -16.44 -0.44 35.85
N GLY A 61 -17.47 0.41 35.93
CA GLY A 61 -18.65 0.29 35.08
C GLY A 61 -18.37 0.41 33.58
N GLN A 62 -17.19 0.90 33.19
CA GLN A 62 -16.78 1.10 31.79
C GLN A 62 -15.78 0.06 31.29
N LEU A 63 -15.18 -0.76 32.16
CA LEU A 63 -14.16 -1.74 31.77
C LEU A 63 -14.78 -3.01 31.19
N ASP A 64 -14.17 -3.54 30.13
CA ASP A 64 -14.54 -4.85 29.56
C ASP A 64 -14.06 -6.00 30.46
N GLN A 65 -14.64 -7.20 30.26
CA GLN A 65 -14.26 -8.40 31.01
C GLN A 65 -12.75 -8.66 31.02
N ASP A 66 -12.10 -8.62 29.84
CA ASP A 66 -10.66 -8.86 29.75
C ASP A 66 -9.85 -7.91 30.65
N VAL A 67 -10.26 -6.64 30.70
CA VAL A 67 -9.57 -5.62 31.51
C VAL A 67 -9.84 -5.83 32.99
N MET A 68 -11.07 -6.23 33.35
CA MET A 68 -11.44 -6.56 34.72
C MET A 68 -10.67 -7.77 35.27
N GLU A 69 -10.36 -8.78 34.46
CA GLU A 69 -9.56 -9.94 34.88
C GLU A 69 -8.16 -9.51 35.34
N HIS A 70 -7.56 -8.55 34.64
CA HIS A 70 -6.24 -7.99 34.96
C HIS A 70 -6.18 -7.15 36.24
N VAL A 71 -7.32 -6.65 36.72
CA VAL A 71 -7.44 -5.86 37.98
C VAL A 71 -8.33 -6.55 39.02
N SER A 72 -8.57 -7.85 38.85
CA SER A 72 -9.48 -8.64 39.69
C SER A 72 -9.09 -8.67 41.16
N ASP A 73 -7.79 -8.56 41.46
CA ASP A 73 -7.23 -8.45 42.79
C ASP A 73 -7.64 -7.14 43.48
N ILE A 74 -7.58 -6.02 42.77
CA ILE A 74 -8.00 -4.70 43.24
C ILE A 74 -9.52 -4.62 43.43
N ILE A 75 -10.28 -5.31 42.57
CA ILE A 75 -11.75 -5.37 42.69
C ILE A 75 -12.17 -6.27 43.86
N SER A 76 -11.52 -7.42 44.02
CA SER A 76 -11.86 -8.40 45.07
C SER A 76 -11.36 -7.98 46.45
N LYS A 77 -10.23 -7.27 46.51
CA LYS A 77 -9.63 -6.73 47.73
C LYS A 77 -9.31 -5.26 47.53
N PRO A 78 -10.33 -4.38 47.62
CA PRO A 78 -10.13 -2.95 47.44
C PRO A 78 -9.12 -2.40 48.47
N PRO A 79 -8.13 -1.61 48.04
CA PRO A 79 -7.23 -0.89 48.93
C PRO A 79 -8.01 0.03 49.89
N ALA A 80 -7.51 0.22 51.11
CA ALA A 80 -8.17 1.06 52.11
C ALA A 80 -8.16 2.56 51.76
N PHE A 81 -7.18 2.99 50.97
CA PHE A 81 -7.00 4.37 50.51
C PHE A 81 -6.62 4.37 49.03
N ASP A 82 -6.89 5.49 48.34
CA ASP A 82 -6.52 5.72 46.94
C ASP A 82 -7.02 4.62 45.98
N LEU A 83 -8.31 4.27 46.02
CA LEU A 83 -8.88 3.22 45.17
C LEU A 83 -8.73 3.55 43.69
N TYR A 84 -9.11 4.77 43.29
CA TYR A 84 -9.03 5.17 41.88
C TYR A 84 -7.56 5.34 41.40
N PRO A 85 -6.66 6.02 42.12
CA PRO A 85 -5.25 6.10 41.74
C PRO A 85 -4.57 4.73 41.59
N ASN A 86 -4.82 3.80 42.51
CA ASN A 86 -4.27 2.44 42.43
C ASN A 86 -4.81 1.69 41.21
N LEU A 87 -6.12 1.76 40.96
CA LEU A 87 -6.74 1.16 39.78
C LEU A 87 -6.18 1.76 38.48
N LYS A 88 -6.09 3.08 38.39
CA LYS A 88 -5.52 3.81 37.25
C LYS A 88 -4.08 3.39 37.01
N ALA A 89 -3.24 3.39 38.05
CA ALA A 89 -1.83 3.01 37.94
C ALA A 89 -1.67 1.57 37.44
N ARG A 90 -2.47 0.63 37.95
CA ARG A 90 -2.43 -0.77 37.53
C ARG A 90 -2.85 -0.95 36.08
N ILE A 91 -3.92 -0.30 35.64
CA ILE A 91 -4.40 -0.39 34.26
C ILE A 91 -3.38 0.21 33.30
N ILE A 92 -2.78 1.35 33.66
CA ILE A 92 -1.70 1.96 32.88
C ILE A 92 -0.49 1.01 32.81
N ASP A 93 -0.05 0.44 33.93
CA ASP A 93 1.10 -0.48 33.95
C ASP A 93 0.91 -1.71 33.06
N ILE A 94 -0.31 -2.29 33.04
CA ILE A 94 -0.61 -3.50 32.27
C ILE A 94 -0.80 -3.21 30.77
N PHE A 95 -1.53 -2.14 30.44
CA PHE A 95 -1.97 -1.87 29.07
C PHE A 95 -1.16 -0.79 28.35
N ALA A 96 -0.46 0.09 29.07
CA ALA A 96 0.40 1.06 28.41
C ALA A 96 1.53 0.32 27.70
N GLU A 97 1.81 0.76 26.48
CA GLU A 97 2.90 0.18 25.73
C GLU A 97 4.23 0.39 26.48
N SER A 98 4.98 -0.69 26.66
CA SER A 98 6.24 -0.61 27.41
C SER A 98 7.18 0.39 26.75
N GLU A 99 7.95 1.07 27.59
CA GLU A 99 8.86 2.13 27.16
C GLU A 99 9.89 1.62 26.14
N GLU A 100 10.36 0.38 26.31
CA GLU A 100 11.24 -0.29 25.36
C GLU A 100 10.58 -0.50 23.99
N ARG A 101 9.29 -0.88 23.96
CA ARG A 101 8.55 -1.00 22.70
C ARG A 101 8.37 0.36 22.03
N LYS A 102 8.03 1.42 22.78
CA LYS A 102 7.95 2.79 22.24
C LYS A 102 9.29 3.24 21.63
N LEU A 103 10.41 2.95 22.30
CA LEU A 103 11.75 3.24 21.79
C LEU A 103 12.07 2.43 20.53
N ARG A 104 11.76 1.13 20.51
CA ARG A 104 11.94 0.29 19.31
C ARG A 104 11.11 0.80 18.14
N LYS A 105 9.85 1.19 18.37
CA LYS A 105 9.01 1.82 17.35
C LYS A 105 9.62 3.11 16.82
N LEU A 106 10.16 3.95 17.69
CA LEU A 106 10.85 5.18 17.30
C LEU A 106 12.06 4.89 16.40
N LEU A 107 12.85 3.86 16.73
CA LEU A 107 14.09 3.54 16.00
C LEU A 107 13.84 2.77 14.69
N VAL A 108 12.82 1.91 14.65
CA VAL A 108 12.62 0.94 13.55
C VAL A 108 11.38 1.25 12.71
N GLU A 109 10.25 1.63 13.32
CA GLU A 109 8.94 1.71 12.66
C GLU A 109 8.52 3.15 12.29
N ALA A 110 9.23 4.17 12.77
CA ALA A 110 8.93 5.56 12.47
C ALA A 110 9.47 5.94 11.08
N GLU A 111 8.71 5.61 10.05
CA GLU A 111 8.97 6.01 8.67
C GLU A 111 8.03 7.15 8.24
N LEU A 112 8.49 7.97 7.28
CA LEU A 112 7.69 9.08 6.76
C LEU A 112 6.44 8.58 6.01
N GLY A 113 6.57 7.55 5.16
CA GLY A 113 5.46 7.05 4.34
C GLY A 113 4.75 8.19 3.58
N ASP A 114 3.42 8.26 3.71
CA ASP A 114 2.58 9.35 3.17
C ASP A 114 2.35 10.51 4.17
N GLN A 115 3.02 10.48 5.33
CA GLN A 115 2.83 11.47 6.38
C GLN A 115 3.64 12.74 6.09
N ARG A 116 3.15 13.88 6.59
CA ARG A 116 3.92 15.13 6.52
C ARG A 116 5.12 15.05 7.47
N PRO A 117 6.28 15.63 7.12
CA PRO A 117 7.44 15.71 8.00
C PRO A 117 7.12 16.20 9.42
N SER A 118 6.22 17.18 9.58
CA SER A 118 5.76 17.65 10.90
C SER A 118 4.96 16.61 11.70
N GLN A 119 4.11 15.83 11.03
CA GLN A 119 3.33 14.77 11.64
C GLN A 119 4.25 13.64 12.13
N LEU A 120 5.23 13.27 11.30
CA LEU A 120 6.26 12.30 11.70
C LEU A 120 7.01 12.79 12.94
N LEU A 121 7.46 14.05 12.95
CA LEU A 121 8.18 14.61 14.09
C LEU A 121 7.34 14.56 15.37
N ARG A 122 6.06 14.92 15.30
CA ARG A 122 5.15 14.87 16.46
C ARG A 122 5.02 13.45 17.00
N LYS A 123 4.81 12.47 16.11
CA LYS A 123 4.76 11.05 16.48
C LYS A 123 6.07 10.59 17.12
N MET A 124 7.21 11.03 16.59
CA MET A 124 8.53 10.72 17.15
C MET A 124 8.73 11.34 18.54
N LYS A 125 8.28 12.58 18.78
CA LYS A 125 8.28 13.22 20.11
C LYS A 125 7.39 12.45 21.09
N ASP A 126 6.20 12.06 20.67
CA ASP A 126 5.25 11.30 21.49
C ASP A 126 5.81 9.91 21.88
N LEU A 127 6.55 9.25 20.98
CA LEU A 127 7.23 7.98 21.25
C LEU A 127 8.48 8.14 22.10
N ALA A 128 9.21 9.25 21.95
CA ALA A 128 10.40 9.55 22.73
C ALA A 128 10.08 9.90 24.20
N ALA A 129 8.86 10.41 24.47
CA ALA A 129 8.37 10.76 25.81
C ALA A 129 9.39 11.58 26.63
N GLY A 130 10.14 12.48 25.99
CA GLY A 130 11.15 13.34 26.62
C GLY A 130 12.48 12.66 26.99
N ARG A 131 12.71 11.40 26.60
CA ARG A 131 13.95 10.65 26.91
C ARG A 131 15.07 10.82 25.90
N VAL A 132 14.72 11.24 24.68
CA VAL A 132 15.66 11.47 23.58
C VAL A 132 15.88 12.97 23.47
N SER A 133 17.14 13.41 23.41
CA SER A 133 17.43 14.83 23.21
C SER A 133 16.91 15.29 21.85
N ASP A 134 16.54 16.56 21.75
CA ASP A 134 16.07 17.15 20.49
C ASP A 134 17.11 17.03 19.37
N GLU A 135 18.41 16.98 19.71
CA GLU A 135 19.50 16.77 18.74
C GLU A 135 19.48 15.37 18.13
N VAL A 136 19.31 14.33 18.96
CA VAL A 136 19.20 12.94 18.50
C VAL A 136 17.88 12.73 17.79
N LEU A 137 16.80 13.34 18.27
CA LEU A 137 15.50 13.28 17.62
C LEU A 137 15.55 13.95 16.24
N ARG A 138 16.25 15.09 16.13
CA ARG A 138 16.48 15.78 14.86
C ARG A 138 17.26 14.92 13.88
N SER A 139 18.35 14.29 14.31
CA SER A 139 19.17 13.46 13.42
C SER A 139 18.38 12.24 12.91
N LEU A 140 17.64 11.56 13.79
CA LEU A 140 16.77 10.45 13.42
C LEU A 140 15.65 10.91 12.47
N TRP A 141 15.00 12.03 12.77
CA TRP A 141 13.94 12.56 11.94
C TRP A 141 14.46 12.92 10.54
N LEU A 142 15.60 13.62 10.44
CA LEU A 142 16.25 13.94 9.16
C LEU A 142 16.56 12.69 8.33
N GLN A 143 17.10 11.63 8.95
CA GLN A 143 17.40 10.37 8.26
C GLN A 143 16.17 9.71 7.62
N ARG A 144 14.96 10.01 8.11
CA ARG A 144 13.70 9.46 7.60
C ARG A 144 13.03 10.33 6.54
N LEU A 145 13.56 11.52 6.26
CA LEU A 145 13.03 12.43 5.23
C LEU A 145 13.66 12.17 3.85
N PRO A 146 12.99 12.56 2.76
CA PRO A 146 13.57 12.59 1.42
C PRO A 146 14.82 13.48 1.34
N VAL A 147 15.78 13.10 0.51
CA VAL A 147 17.10 13.77 0.37
C VAL A 147 16.96 15.27 0.06
N ASN A 148 16.00 15.65 -0.78
CA ASN A 148 15.74 17.05 -1.13
C ASN A 148 15.32 17.90 0.08
N VAL A 149 14.57 17.32 1.02
CA VAL A 149 14.19 18.00 2.27
C VAL A 149 15.40 18.05 3.22
N GLN A 150 16.16 16.96 3.34
CA GLN A 150 17.37 16.91 4.17
C GLN A 150 18.40 17.98 3.78
N SER A 151 18.68 18.16 2.49
CA SER A 151 19.70 19.12 2.02
C SER A 151 19.38 20.56 2.40
N VAL A 152 18.10 20.95 2.34
CA VAL A 152 17.66 22.31 2.71
C VAL A 152 17.69 22.48 4.23
N LEU A 153 17.25 21.47 4.99
CA LEU A 153 17.24 21.51 6.45
C LEU A 153 18.64 21.44 7.07
N ALA A 154 19.62 20.84 6.38
CA ALA A 154 21.00 20.74 6.86
C ALA A 154 21.67 22.10 7.04
N VAL A 155 21.27 23.11 6.26
CA VAL A 155 21.79 24.49 6.33
C VAL A 155 21.03 25.33 7.37
N THR A 156 19.89 24.84 7.85
CA THR A 156 18.98 25.62 8.70
C THR A 156 19.25 25.37 10.18
N SER A 157 19.56 26.42 10.94
CA SER A 157 19.81 26.37 12.40
C SER A 157 18.54 26.56 13.25
N GLU A 158 17.36 26.48 12.64
CA GLU A 158 16.07 26.65 13.33
C GLU A 158 15.77 25.50 14.31
N PRO A 159 15.04 25.78 15.41
CA PRO A 159 14.56 24.76 16.35
C PRO A 159 13.71 23.71 15.64
N LEU A 160 13.70 22.51 16.19
CA LEU A 160 13.15 21.31 15.56
C LEU A 160 11.69 21.47 15.11
N ASP A 161 10.85 22.15 15.90
CA ASP A 161 9.45 22.41 15.53
C ASP A 161 9.30 23.33 14.32
N LYS A 162 10.15 24.36 14.20
CA LYS A 162 10.15 25.23 13.02
C LYS A 162 10.74 24.54 11.81
N ALA A 163 11.78 23.71 12.01
CA ALA A 163 12.35 22.89 10.95
C ALA A 163 11.30 21.94 10.35
N ALA A 164 10.42 21.36 11.16
CA ALA A 164 9.30 20.55 10.69
C ALA A 164 8.31 21.33 9.82
N VAL A 165 7.95 22.56 10.20
CA VAL A 165 7.07 23.42 9.38
C VAL A 165 7.74 23.79 8.05
N LEU A 166 9.06 24.05 8.06
CA LEU A 166 9.82 24.29 6.82
C LEU A 166 9.86 23.04 5.95
N ALA A 167 10.07 21.87 6.55
CA ALA A 167 10.10 20.59 5.86
C ALA A 167 8.79 20.30 5.12
N ASP A 168 7.65 20.59 5.75
CA ASP A 168 6.33 20.47 5.12
C ASP A 168 6.22 21.38 3.89
N LYS A 169 6.68 22.64 3.99
CA LYS A 169 6.66 23.58 2.86
C LYS A 169 7.58 23.13 1.72
N ILE A 170 8.75 22.61 2.04
CA ILE A 170 9.68 22.09 1.04
C ILE A 170 9.06 20.90 0.32
N LEU A 171 8.41 19.99 1.06
CA LEU A 171 7.73 18.84 0.48
C LEU A 171 6.58 19.27 -0.43
N ASP A 172 5.76 20.24 -0.02
CA ASP A 172 4.66 20.78 -0.84
C ASP A 172 5.16 21.39 -2.16
N VAL A 173 6.31 22.09 -2.14
CA VAL A 173 6.92 22.68 -3.34
C VAL A 173 7.42 21.62 -4.32
N HIS A 174 7.88 20.47 -3.82
CA HIS A 174 8.36 19.36 -4.66
C HIS A 174 7.25 18.38 -5.10
N CYS A 175 6.10 18.39 -4.42
CA CYS A 175 4.89 17.66 -4.85
C CYS A 175 4.07 18.44 -5.88
N GLN A 176 4.35 19.73 -6.09
CA GLN A 176 3.88 20.38 -7.31
C GLN A 176 4.56 19.67 -8.48
N PRO A 177 3.83 19.20 -9.51
CA PRO A 177 4.48 18.90 -10.76
C PRO A 177 5.16 20.21 -11.14
N VAL A 178 6.48 20.27 -11.00
CA VAL A 178 7.29 21.25 -11.71
C VAL A 178 6.80 21.12 -13.13
N SER A 179 5.96 22.07 -13.55
CA SER A 179 5.54 22.19 -14.93
C SER A 179 6.85 22.27 -15.65
N SER A 180 7.19 21.16 -16.30
CA SER A 180 8.53 20.88 -16.78
C SER A 180 8.93 22.12 -17.55
N ILE A 181 9.90 22.88 -17.04
CA ILE A 181 10.60 23.83 -17.89
C ILE A 181 11.14 22.93 -18.97
N SER A 182 10.45 22.94 -20.10
CA SER A 182 10.75 22.12 -21.24
C SER A 182 12.08 22.64 -21.72
N SER A 183 13.17 22.03 -21.25
CA SER A 183 14.41 22.03 -22.01
C SER A 183 14.08 21.26 -23.28
N VAL A 184 13.61 22.00 -24.28
CA VAL A 184 13.37 21.51 -25.63
C VAL A 184 14.68 20.88 -26.09
N GLY A 185 14.66 19.57 -26.31
CA GLY A 185 15.72 18.85 -27.03
C GLY A 185 16.41 17.75 -26.24
N ASN A 186 15.75 16.60 -26.05
CA ASN A 186 16.27 15.27 -26.42
C ASN A 186 15.44 14.12 -25.86
N ASN A 187 14.79 14.29 -24.70
CA ASN A 187 14.23 13.13 -23.98
C ASN A 187 12.95 12.54 -24.62
N SER A 188 12.17 13.34 -25.36
CA SER A 188 11.02 12.82 -26.12
C SER A 188 11.48 11.85 -27.22
N ASN A 189 12.61 12.16 -27.86
CA ASN A 189 13.16 11.31 -28.91
C ASN A 189 13.64 9.97 -28.35
N ASP A 190 14.17 9.94 -27.12
CA ASP A 190 14.64 8.69 -26.52
C ASP A 190 13.49 7.79 -26.08
N LEU A 191 12.38 8.36 -25.59
CA LEU A 191 11.17 7.61 -25.25
C LEU A 191 10.50 7.05 -26.51
N ASP A 192 10.35 7.87 -27.56
CA ASP A 192 9.83 7.42 -28.86
C ASP A 192 10.73 6.38 -29.53
N ARG A 193 12.05 6.50 -29.39
CA ARG A 193 13.02 5.50 -29.86
C ARG A 193 12.96 4.21 -29.07
N LEU A 194 12.77 4.28 -27.75
CA LEU A 194 12.60 3.10 -26.90
C LEU A 194 11.29 2.39 -27.23
N VAL A 195 10.18 3.10 -27.40
CA VAL A 195 8.89 2.54 -27.83
C VAL A 195 9.01 1.90 -29.21
N SER A 196 9.63 2.59 -30.17
CA SER A 196 9.90 2.04 -31.51
C SER A 196 10.78 0.78 -31.46
N SER A 197 11.75 0.74 -30.54
CA SER A 197 12.63 -0.42 -30.34
C SER A 197 11.89 -1.60 -29.70
N ILE A 198 10.97 -1.32 -28.77
CA ILE A 198 10.07 -2.31 -28.16
C ILE A 198 9.13 -2.88 -29.22
N ASP A 199 8.52 -2.06 -30.07
CA ASP A 199 7.64 -2.53 -31.15
C ASP A 199 8.41 -3.38 -32.17
N ALA A 200 9.63 -2.96 -32.53
CA ALA A 200 10.49 -3.73 -33.42
C ALA A 200 10.92 -5.08 -32.81
N LEU A 201 11.20 -5.13 -31.51
CA LEU A 201 11.52 -6.37 -30.79
C LEU A 201 10.30 -7.29 -30.69
N SER A 202 9.13 -6.74 -30.36
CA SER A 202 7.84 -7.46 -30.32
C SER A 202 7.54 -8.11 -31.67
N ALA A 203 7.71 -7.37 -32.78
CA ALA A 203 7.52 -7.91 -34.13
C ALA A 203 8.52 -9.03 -34.48
N ARG A 204 9.77 -8.92 -34.02
CA ARG A 204 10.79 -9.98 -34.21
C ARG A 204 10.45 -11.24 -33.41
N ILE A 205 9.94 -11.09 -32.19
CA ILE A 205 9.49 -12.22 -31.36
C ILE A 205 8.32 -12.93 -32.02
N GLU A 206 7.34 -12.20 -32.52
CA GLU A 206 6.17 -12.78 -33.22
C GLU A 206 6.59 -13.56 -34.49
N LEU A 207 7.58 -13.05 -35.22
CA LEU A 207 8.12 -13.72 -36.41
C LEU A 207 8.91 -14.98 -36.05
N LEU A 208 9.70 -14.94 -34.97
CA LEU A 208 10.39 -16.11 -34.41
C LEU A 208 9.41 -17.18 -33.92
N GLU A 209 8.32 -16.78 -33.25
CA GLU A 209 7.25 -17.70 -32.84
C GLU A 209 6.56 -18.34 -34.05
N ARG A 210 6.25 -17.57 -35.09
CA ARG A 210 5.68 -18.12 -36.35
C ARG A 210 6.64 -19.08 -37.03
N ASN A 211 7.94 -18.80 -37.03
CA ASN A 211 8.94 -19.68 -37.63
C ASN A 211 9.16 -20.96 -36.80
N SER A 212 9.17 -20.85 -35.47
CA SER A 212 9.20 -22.00 -34.54
C SER A 212 7.96 -22.88 -34.68
N ARG A 213 6.77 -22.30 -34.94
CA ARG A 213 5.54 -23.05 -35.23
C ARG A 213 5.59 -23.76 -36.59
N ARG A 214 6.21 -23.16 -37.61
CA ARG A 214 6.43 -23.82 -38.92
C ARG A 214 7.45 -24.96 -38.86
N SER A 215 8.49 -24.83 -38.04
CA SER A 215 9.49 -25.89 -37.83
C SER A 215 8.97 -27.10 -37.05
N ARG A 216 7.78 -27.00 -36.45
CA ARG A 216 7.19 -28.05 -35.59
C ARG A 216 6.19 -28.96 -36.31
N TYR A 217 5.99 -28.79 -37.63
CA TYR A 217 5.27 -29.77 -38.44
C TYR A 217 6.23 -30.90 -38.85
N PRO A 218 6.04 -32.15 -38.38
CA PRO A 218 6.81 -33.27 -38.85
C PRO A 218 6.46 -33.54 -40.32
N SER A 219 7.46 -33.42 -41.20
CA SER A 219 7.36 -33.92 -42.56
C SER A 219 6.98 -35.41 -42.52
N ARG A 220 5.79 -35.71 -43.03
CA ARG A 220 5.27 -37.07 -43.22
C ARG A 220 6.24 -37.86 -44.11
N PRO A 221 6.69 -39.07 -43.71
CA PRO A 221 7.70 -39.81 -44.44
C PRO A 221 7.06 -40.57 -45.61
N GLN A 222 7.59 -40.41 -46.82
CA GLN A 222 7.31 -41.31 -47.93
C GLN A 222 8.59 -41.62 -48.72
N HIS A 223 9.10 -42.82 -48.43
CA HIS A 223 9.82 -43.74 -49.32
C HIS A 223 10.52 -43.14 -50.55
N SER A 224 11.84 -42.99 -50.45
CA SER A 224 12.70 -43.07 -51.63
C SER A 224 13.08 -44.53 -51.82
N ARG A 225 12.52 -45.16 -52.86
CA ARG A 225 13.15 -46.26 -53.57
C ARG A 225 14.11 -45.68 -54.60
N ASP A 226 15.14 -46.46 -54.86
CA ASP A 226 16.27 -46.21 -55.72
C ASP A 226 15.90 -45.64 -57.09
N SER A 227 16.77 -44.77 -57.62
CA SER A 227 17.66 -45.14 -58.73
C SER A 227 18.18 -43.88 -59.43
N SER A 228 19.50 -43.79 -59.46
CA SER A 228 20.29 -42.93 -60.34
C SER A 228 19.87 -43.10 -61.80
N ALA A 229 19.75 -42.00 -62.53
CA ALA A 229 20.04 -41.97 -63.96
C ALA A 229 20.21 -40.53 -64.44
N ASP A 230 21.34 -40.34 -65.11
CA ASP A 230 21.77 -39.22 -65.91
C ASP A 230 20.72 -38.63 -66.87
N GLY A 231 20.95 -37.38 -67.26
CA GLY A 231 20.24 -36.82 -68.42
C GLY A 231 20.39 -35.32 -68.56
N ASP A 232 21.54 -34.90 -69.06
CA ASP A 232 21.72 -33.66 -69.82
C ASP A 232 20.66 -33.57 -70.94
N VAL A 233 20.26 -32.34 -71.30
CA VAL A 233 19.88 -31.90 -72.66
C VAL A 233 19.17 -30.54 -72.59
N SER A 234 19.88 -29.54 -73.12
CA SER A 234 19.39 -28.27 -73.63
C SER A 234 18.16 -28.43 -74.54
N THR A 235 17.20 -27.50 -74.50
CA THR A 235 16.92 -26.57 -75.63
C THR A 235 15.58 -25.84 -75.47
N ASP A 236 15.68 -24.55 -75.81
CA ASP A 236 14.77 -23.73 -76.59
C ASP A 236 13.34 -23.39 -76.12
N LYS A 237 13.27 -22.11 -75.71
CA LYS A 237 12.11 -21.22 -75.82
C LYS A 237 11.45 -21.32 -77.19
N LYS A 238 10.22 -21.84 -77.24
CA LYS A 238 9.21 -21.39 -78.21
C LYS A 238 8.01 -20.79 -77.50
N THR A 239 7.68 -19.60 -77.99
CA THR A 239 6.56 -18.72 -77.66
C THR A 239 5.29 -19.50 -77.38
N SER A 240 4.86 -19.49 -76.13
CA SER A 240 3.66 -20.20 -75.73
C SER A 240 2.45 -19.29 -75.89
N ASP A 241 1.59 -19.59 -76.86
CA ASP A 241 0.31 -18.92 -77.02
C ASP A 241 -0.52 -19.05 -75.72
N PRO A 242 -0.88 -17.94 -75.05
CA PRO A 242 -1.56 -17.97 -73.76
C PRO A 242 -2.97 -18.58 -73.83
N ARG A 243 -3.52 -18.84 -75.03
CA ARG A 243 -4.82 -19.49 -75.20
C ARG A 243 -4.77 -21.01 -75.17
N LEU A 244 -3.58 -21.63 -75.12
CA LEU A 244 -3.44 -23.08 -75.04
C LEU A 244 -3.33 -23.55 -73.59
N CYS A 245 -4.04 -24.64 -73.26
CA CYS A 245 -3.93 -25.23 -71.93
C CYS A 245 -2.54 -25.82 -71.69
N TRP A 246 -2.18 -25.98 -70.43
CA TRP A 246 -0.86 -26.46 -70.01
C TRP A 246 -0.40 -27.74 -70.73
N TRP A 247 -1.32 -28.69 -70.95
CA TRP A 247 -1.00 -29.94 -71.64
C TRP A 247 -0.60 -29.73 -73.10
N HIS A 248 -1.27 -28.85 -73.85
CA HIS A 248 -0.87 -28.52 -75.23
C HIS A 248 0.41 -27.67 -75.28
N ARG A 249 0.66 -26.85 -74.25
CA ARG A 249 1.91 -26.09 -74.13
C ARG A 249 3.13 -27.00 -73.89
N LYS A 250 2.93 -28.14 -73.21
CA LYS A 250 4.00 -29.11 -72.90
C LYS A 250 4.15 -30.24 -73.92
N PHE A 251 3.04 -30.75 -74.47
CA PHE A 251 3.02 -31.96 -75.31
C PHE A 251 2.52 -31.70 -76.75
N GLY A 252 2.22 -30.44 -77.10
CA GLY A 252 1.68 -30.09 -78.41
C GLY A 252 0.38 -30.82 -78.73
N ASP A 253 0.13 -31.08 -80.01
CA ASP A 253 -1.09 -31.74 -80.51
C ASP A 253 -1.20 -33.23 -80.11
N GLN A 254 -0.22 -33.78 -79.38
CA GLN A 254 -0.29 -35.13 -78.79
C GLN A 254 -0.84 -35.14 -77.35
N ALA A 255 -1.39 -34.03 -76.86
CA ALA A 255 -1.95 -33.92 -75.53
C ALA A 255 -3.20 -34.81 -75.35
N LYS A 256 -3.09 -35.85 -74.51
CA LYS A 256 -4.17 -36.83 -74.27
C LYS A 256 -5.11 -36.47 -73.12
N CYS A 257 -4.72 -35.55 -72.23
CA CYS A 257 -5.48 -35.19 -71.03
C CYS A 257 -5.92 -33.72 -71.04
N CYS A 258 -6.41 -33.26 -72.18
CA CYS A 258 -6.90 -31.90 -72.32
C CYS A 258 -8.29 -31.74 -71.68
N LYS A 259 -8.58 -30.57 -71.08
CA LYS A 259 -9.93 -30.26 -70.55
C LYS A 259 -10.83 -29.74 -71.68
N GLN A 260 -12.14 -30.06 -71.64
CA GLN A 260 -13.13 -29.69 -72.66
C GLN A 260 -13.18 -28.18 -72.97
N SER A 261 -12.81 -27.32 -72.03
CA SER A 261 -12.76 -25.86 -72.21
C SER A 261 -11.55 -25.34 -72.99
N CYS A 262 -10.71 -26.23 -73.56
CA CYS A 262 -9.53 -25.84 -74.34
C CYS A 262 -9.85 -25.67 -75.84
N PRO A 263 -9.35 -24.61 -76.50
CA PRO A 263 -9.62 -24.35 -77.92
C PRO A 263 -9.18 -25.47 -78.88
N LYS A 264 -8.15 -26.25 -78.50
CA LYS A 264 -7.62 -27.40 -79.25
C LYS A 264 -8.08 -28.77 -78.74
N TYR A 265 -9.20 -28.83 -78.00
CA TYR A 265 -9.73 -30.12 -77.54
C TYR A 265 -10.20 -30.95 -78.75
N SER A 266 -9.30 -31.80 -79.27
CA SER A 266 -9.63 -32.77 -80.32
C SER A 266 -10.56 -33.83 -79.74
N SER A 267 -11.67 -34.08 -80.43
CA SER A 267 -12.80 -34.95 -80.08
C SER A 267 -12.47 -36.45 -79.93
N LYS A 268 -11.20 -36.83 -79.76
CA LYS A 268 -10.76 -38.22 -79.55
C LYS A 268 -11.09 -38.79 -78.16
N PHE A 269 -11.74 -38.01 -77.29
CA PHE A 269 -12.23 -38.47 -75.97
C PHE A 269 -13.73 -38.25 -75.80
N SER A 270 -14.51 -38.52 -76.86
CA SER A 270 -15.96 -38.64 -76.77
C SER A 270 -16.40 -40.05 -77.18
N LYS A 271 -16.55 -40.91 -76.16
CA LYS A 271 -17.22 -42.23 -76.12
C LYS A 271 -16.45 -43.41 -76.76
N ASN A 272 -16.32 -44.58 -76.16
CA ASN A 272 -17.06 -45.25 -75.08
C ASN A 272 -16.14 -45.69 -73.93
#